data_AF-A0A2R7LTN0-F1
#
_entry.id   AF-A0A2R7LTN0-F1
#
_cell.length_a   1.000
_cell.length_b   1.000
_cell.length_c   1.000
_cell.angle_alpha   90.00
_cell.angle_beta   90.00
_cell.angle_gamma   90.00
#
_symmetry.space_group_name_H-M   'P 1'
#
loop_
_entity.id
_entity.type
_entity.pdbx_description
1 polymer ?
#
loop_
_entity_poly.entity_id
_entity_poly.type
_entity_poly.pdbx_seq_one_letter_code
_entity_poly.pdbx_strand_id
1 'polypeptide(L)'
;MLFLVGTRDSNIKNGTILNESCPKCEEKNTLHFSIYRKYVYITLIPLFPVGKSVYIKCNHCQESFDYEDLSENAQLQLRNEKLDRKIWMFSGSILILLAIIYNINSCANNQNETDIFIKTPTVGDIYNLKFSNGYYSNMKIDRVTKDS
;
A
#
# COMPACT_ATOMS: atom_id res chain seq x y z
N MET A 1 16.89 -6.09 12.47
CA MET A 1 15.78 -5.10 12.37
C MET A 1 14.47 -5.80 12.66
N LEU A 2 13.67 -5.30 13.61
CA LEU A 2 12.38 -5.89 13.96
C LEU A 2 11.30 -5.26 13.07
N PHE A 3 10.83 -5.99 12.05
CA PHE A 3 9.68 -5.57 11.26
C PHE A 3 8.41 -6.11 11.94
N LEU A 4 7.66 -5.22 12.59
CA LEU A 4 6.37 -5.56 13.18
C LEU A 4 5.29 -5.49 12.11
N VAL A 5 4.77 -6.65 11.70
CA VAL A 5 3.65 -6.74 10.76
C VAL A 5 2.41 -7.07 11.56
N GLY A 6 1.36 -6.29 11.36
CA GLY A 6 0.10 -6.50 12.07
C GLY A 6 -1.08 -5.88 11.35
N THR A 7 -2.25 -6.05 11.96
CA THR A 7 -3.49 -5.40 11.52
C THR A 7 -3.97 -4.41 12.55
N ARG A 8 -4.45 -3.25 12.10
CA ARG A 8 -5.03 -2.23 12.96
C ARG A 8 -6.36 -1.76 12.39
N ASP A 9 -7.25 -1.35 13.27
CA ASP A 9 -8.55 -0.83 12.91
C ASP A 9 -8.55 0.70 13.01
N SER A 10 -9.17 1.36 12.03
CA SER A 10 -9.44 2.80 12.08
C SER A 10 -10.93 3.03 11.94
N ASN A 11 -11.47 3.84 12.86
CA ASN A 11 -12.85 4.29 12.76
C ASN A 11 -13.04 5.13 11.48
N ILE A 12 -13.96 4.73 10.62
CA ILE A 12 -14.27 5.40 9.37
C ILE A 12 -15.48 6.30 9.53
N LYS A 13 -16.55 5.77 10.13
CA LYS A 13 -17.82 6.49 10.21
C LYS A 13 -18.62 6.03 11.41
N ASN A 14 -19.25 7.00 12.07
CA ASN A 14 -20.20 6.76 13.13
C ASN A 14 -21.51 7.43 12.75
N GLY A 15 -22.63 6.84 13.18
CA GLY A 15 -23.95 7.38 12.91
C GLY A 15 -25.01 6.68 13.73
N THR A 16 -26.26 7.06 13.46
CA THR A 16 -27.45 6.47 14.06
C THR A 16 -28.33 5.96 12.92
N ILE A 17 -28.89 4.77 13.08
CA ILE A 17 -29.88 4.23 12.16
C ILE A 17 -31.21 4.92 12.43
N LEU A 18 -31.76 5.59 11.41
CA LEU A 18 -32.99 6.37 11.53
C LEU A 18 -34.19 5.54 11.08
N ASN A 19 -35.35 5.84 11.67
CA ASN A 19 -36.64 5.19 11.41
C ASN A 19 -36.68 3.69 11.73
N GLU A 20 -35.80 3.24 12.63
CA GLU A 20 -35.72 1.85 13.08
C GLU A 20 -35.89 1.76 14.59
N SER A 21 -36.61 0.72 15.03
CA SER A 21 -36.77 0.39 16.45
C SER A 21 -35.72 -0.64 16.87
N CYS A 22 -35.25 -0.55 18.12
CA CYS A 22 -34.37 -1.57 18.67
C CYS A 22 -35.08 -2.93 18.76
N PRO A 23 -34.47 -4.05 18.31
CA PRO A 23 -35.08 -5.38 18.40
C PRO A 23 -35.36 -5.86 19.83
N LYS A 24 -34.65 -5.30 20.82
CA LYS A 24 -34.73 -5.73 22.23
C LYS A 24 -35.59 -4.84 23.11
N CYS A 25 -35.54 -3.51 22.91
CA CYS A 25 -36.26 -2.56 23.77
C CYS A 25 -37.29 -1.72 23.01
N GLU A 26 -37.50 -1.97 21.72
CA GLU A 26 -38.51 -1.34 20.84
C GLU A 26 -38.42 0.19 20.66
N GLU A 27 -37.49 0.83 21.38
CA GLU A 27 -37.26 2.26 21.34
C GLU A 27 -36.72 2.71 19.97
N LYS A 28 -37.32 3.77 19.43
CA LYS A 28 -37.04 4.27 18.07
C LYS A 28 -35.76 5.11 18.03
N ASN A 29 -35.00 5.02 16.93
CA ASN A 29 -33.82 5.86 16.66
C ASN A 29 -32.71 5.78 17.72
N THR A 30 -32.58 4.64 18.41
CA THR A 30 -31.58 4.44 19.48
C THR A 30 -30.37 3.62 19.05
N LEU A 31 -30.38 3.10 17.82
CA LEU A 31 -29.33 2.23 17.28
C LEU A 31 -28.18 3.06 16.71
N HIS A 32 -27.03 3.03 17.37
CA HIS A 32 -25.81 3.66 16.92
C HIS A 32 -24.91 2.64 16.24
N PHE A 33 -24.34 3.02 15.10
CA PHE A 33 -23.38 2.20 14.38
C PHE A 33 -22.01 2.88 14.34
N SER A 34 -20.96 2.06 14.37
CA SER A 34 -19.57 2.48 14.20
C SER A 34 -18.89 1.54 13.23
N ILE A 35 -18.47 2.08 12.08
CA ILE A 35 -17.83 1.34 10.99
C ILE A 35 -16.33 1.54 11.10
N TYR A 36 -15.61 0.44 11.25
CA TYR A 36 -14.16 0.39 11.28
C TYR A 36 -13.63 -0.27 10.02
N ARG A 37 -12.47 0.21 9.57
CA ARG A 37 -11.73 -0.41 8.47
C ARG A 37 -10.42 -0.95 9.00
N LYS A 38 -10.22 -2.23 8.75
CA LYS A 38 -9.02 -2.97 9.10
C LYS A 38 -7.98 -2.80 8.00
N TYR A 39 -6.76 -2.44 8.36
CA TYR A 39 -5.65 -2.29 7.44
C TYR A 39 -4.40 -2.98 7.99
N VAL A 40 -3.56 -3.45 7.07
CA VAL A 40 -2.25 -4.00 7.40
C VAL A 40 -1.26 -2.86 7.53
N TYR A 41 -0.40 -2.94 8.53
CA TYR A 41 0.71 -2.01 8.70
C TYR A 41 2.03 -2.77 8.86
N ILE A 42 3.10 -2.14 8.38
CA ILE A 42 4.48 -2.56 8.67
C ILE A 42 5.12 -1.47 9.50
N THR A 43 5.55 -1.85 10.71
CA THR A 43 6.13 -1.03 11.79
C THR A 43 5.23 0.14 12.20
N LEU A 44 5.07 1.15 11.34
CA LEU A 44 4.22 2.32 11.56
C LEU A 44 3.42 2.73 10.31
N ILE A 45 3.75 2.20 9.15
CA ILE A 45 3.21 2.66 7.86
C ILE A 45 2.07 1.74 7.43
N PRO A 46 0.86 2.27 7.15
CA PRO A 46 -0.22 1.47 6.60
C PRO A 46 0.07 1.09 5.15
N LEU A 47 -0.18 -0.18 4.81
CA LEU A 47 0.05 -0.72 3.48
C LEU A 47 -1.21 -0.74 2.63
N PHE A 48 -2.24 -1.44 3.10
CA PHE A 48 -3.50 -1.60 2.39
C PHE A 48 -4.65 -2.00 3.34
N PRO A 49 -5.90 -1.63 3.02
CA PRO A 49 -7.07 -2.10 3.73
C PRO A 49 -7.35 -3.59 3.43
N VAL A 50 -7.70 -4.37 4.45
CA VAL A 50 -7.98 -5.81 4.34
C VAL A 50 -9.42 -6.18 4.66
N GLY A 51 -10.15 -5.33 5.39
CA GLY A 51 -11.51 -5.66 5.80
C GLY A 51 -12.27 -4.48 6.37
N LYS A 52 -13.54 -4.73 6.66
CA LYS A 52 -14.44 -3.83 7.37
C LYS A 52 -15.07 -4.58 8.54
N SER A 53 -15.25 -3.89 9.65
CA SER A 53 -16.04 -4.35 10.79
C SER A 53 -17.06 -3.28 11.13
N VAL A 54 -18.26 -3.70 11.48
CA VAL A 54 -19.36 -2.82 11.88
C VAL A 54 -19.77 -3.21 13.27
N TYR A 55 -19.81 -2.25 14.17
CA TYR A 55 -20.33 -2.44 15.52
C TYR A 55 -21.62 -1.67 15.65
N ILE A 56 -22.71 -2.35 15.99
CA ILE A 56 -24.00 -1.72 16.26
C ILE A 56 -24.31 -1.86 17.75
N LYS A 57 -24.74 -0.75 18.37
CA LYS A 57 -25.09 -0.71 19.78
C LYS A 57 -26.30 0.18 19.99
N CYS A 58 -27.26 -0.27 20.81
CA CYS A 58 -28.35 0.58 21.25
C CYS A 58 -27.91 1.48 22.41
N ASN A 59 -28.18 2.79 22.35
CA ASN A 59 -27.87 3.69 23.46
C ASN A 59 -28.82 3.54 24.66
N HIS A 60 -30.03 3.01 24.46
CA HIS A 60 -31.03 2.85 25.51
C HIS A 60 -30.80 1.57 26.33
N CYS A 61 -30.81 0.40 25.68
CA CYS A 61 -30.62 -0.88 26.37
C CYS A 61 -29.16 -1.32 26.46
N GLN A 62 -28.22 -0.60 25.83
CA GLN A 62 -26.78 -0.88 25.80
C GLN A 62 -26.39 -2.21 25.13
N GLU A 63 -27.35 -2.89 24.51
CA GLU A 63 -27.11 -4.14 23.79
C GLU A 63 -26.34 -3.91 22.49
N SER A 64 -25.40 -4.80 22.20
CA SER A 64 -24.73 -4.92 20.90
C SER A 64 -25.49 -5.86 19.97
N PHE A 65 -25.60 -5.49 18.70
CA PHE A 65 -26.26 -6.30 17.68
C PHE A 65 -25.27 -6.59 16.55
N ASP A 66 -25.37 -7.79 15.98
CA ASP A 66 -24.67 -8.13 14.75
C ASP A 66 -25.42 -7.56 13.53
N TYR A 67 -24.74 -7.54 12.40
CA TYR A 67 -25.33 -6.99 11.17
C TYR A 67 -26.54 -7.83 10.71
N GLU A 68 -26.50 -9.14 10.90
CA GLU A 68 -27.56 -10.07 10.54
C GLU A 68 -28.81 -9.94 11.43
N ASP A 69 -28.67 -9.45 12.66
CA ASP A 69 -29.79 -9.32 13.62
C ASP A 69 -30.67 -8.09 13.34
N LEU A 70 -30.22 -7.19 12.46
CA LEU A 70 -30.92 -5.98 12.09
C LEU A 70 -32.03 -6.25 11.09
N SER A 71 -33.06 -5.39 11.10
CA SER A 71 -34.09 -5.37 10.07
C SER A 71 -33.49 -5.16 8.67
N GLU A 72 -34.17 -5.66 7.63
CA GLU A 72 -33.69 -5.52 6.25
C GLU A 72 -33.50 -4.04 5.85
N ASN A 73 -34.38 -3.15 6.32
CA ASN A 73 -34.27 -1.71 6.11
C ASN A 73 -33.02 -1.12 6.77
N ALA A 74 -32.73 -1.48 8.02
CA ALA A 74 -31.52 -1.03 8.71
C ALA A 74 -30.24 -1.53 8.01
N GLN A 75 -30.24 -2.78 7.55
CA GLN A 75 -29.17 -3.36 6.76
C GLN A 75 -28.95 -2.61 5.44
N LEU A 76 -30.03 -2.25 4.73
CA LEU A 76 -29.97 -1.46 3.50
C LEU A 76 -29.41 -0.05 3.74
N GLN A 77 -29.82 0.61 4.83
CA GLN A 77 -29.26 1.93 5.21
C GLN A 77 -27.74 1.83 5.42
N LEU A 78 -27.28 0.85 6.21
CA LEU A 78 -25.85 0.63 6.46
C LEU A 78 -25.07 0.27 5.19
N ARG A 79 -25.67 -0.49 4.27
CA ARG A 79 -25.06 -0.85 2.99
C ARG A 79 -24.91 0.36 2.06
N ASN A 80 -25.91 1.24 2.04
CA ASN A 80 -25.93 2.44 1.20
C ASN A 80 -25.11 3.59 1.79
N GLU A 81 -24.65 3.46 3.03
CA GLU A 81 -23.84 4.45 3.70
C GLU A 81 -22.51 4.67 2.97
N LYS A 82 -22.30 5.91 2.48
CA LYS A 82 -21.04 6.26 1.81
C LYS A 82 -19.91 6.32 2.83
N LEU A 83 -18.95 5.42 2.67
CA LEU A 83 -17.74 5.35 3.47
C LEU A 83 -16.63 6.19 2.86
N ASP A 84 -16.03 7.05 3.68
CA ASP A 84 -14.90 7.85 3.26
C ASP A 84 -13.71 6.97 2.90
N ARG A 85 -13.20 7.18 1.69
CA ARG A 85 -12.01 6.51 1.19
C ARG A 85 -10.77 7.14 1.84
N LYS A 86 -10.28 6.54 2.93
CA LYS A 86 -9.02 6.93 3.57
C LYS A 86 -7.81 6.51 2.71
N ILE A 87 -7.45 7.35 1.73
CA ILE A 87 -6.34 7.13 0.78
C ILE A 87 -4.99 6.97 1.50
N TRP A 88 -4.83 7.59 2.68
CA TRP A 88 -3.62 7.46 3.50
C TRP A 88 -3.25 6.02 3.85
N MET A 89 -4.22 5.08 3.84
CA MET A 89 -3.98 3.66 4.08
C MET A 89 -3.08 2.99 3.02
N PHE A 90 -2.89 3.62 1.85
CA PHE A 90 -2.04 3.11 0.76
C PHE A 90 -0.64 3.74 0.72
N SER A 91 -0.31 4.61 1.68
CA SER A 91 0.98 5.32 1.70
C SER A 91 2.18 4.38 1.63
N GLY A 92 2.17 3.28 2.38
CA GLY A 92 3.26 2.30 2.35
C GLY A 92 3.34 1.53 1.04
N SER A 93 2.20 1.20 0.41
CA SER A 93 2.19 0.55 -0.90
C SER A 93 2.77 1.45 -1.99
N ILE A 94 2.50 2.76 -1.93
CA ILE A 94 3.08 3.74 -2.86
C ILE A 94 4.60 3.82 -2.68
N LEU A 95 5.09 3.85 -1.44
CA LEU A 95 6.53 3.86 -1.16
C LEU A 95 7.23 2.61 -1.69
N ILE A 96 6.63 1.44 -1.50
CA ILE A 96 7.16 0.18 -2.02
C ILE A 96 7.20 0.21 -3.56
N LEU A 97 6.14 0.68 -4.20
CA LEU A 97 6.08 0.80 -5.65
C LEU A 97 7.16 1.74 -6.20
N LEU A 98 7.36 2.90 -5.56
CA LEU A 98 8.41 3.84 -5.93
C LEU A 98 9.82 3.24 -5.77
N ALA A 99 10.05 2.51 -4.68
CA ALA A 99 11.30 1.81 -4.46
C ALA A 99 11.56 0.77 -5.57
N ILE A 100 10.55 -0.02 -5.95
CA ILE A 100 10.66 -1.00 -7.04
C ILE A 100 10.99 -0.31 -8.37
N ILE A 101 10.26 0.76 -8.72
CA ILE A 101 10.50 1.52 -9.96
C ILE A 101 11.93 2.11 -9.98
N TYR A 102 12.37 2.69 -8.87
CA TYR A 102 13.72 3.23 -8.75
C TYR A 102 14.80 2.16 -8.96
N ASN A 103 14.64 0.99 -8.33
CA ASN A 103 15.58 -0.12 -8.48
C ASN A 103 15.65 -0.63 -9.93
N ILE A 104 14.51 -0.72 -10.63
CA ILE A 104 14.47 -1.11 -12.05
C ILE A 104 15.21 -0.09 -12.92
N ASN A 105 14.93 1.20 -12.73
CA ASN A 105 15.59 2.27 -13.50
C ASN A 105 17.10 2.31 -13.24
N SER A 106 17.52 2.15 -11.98
CA SER A 106 18.94 2.09 -11.63
C SER A 106 19.65 0.91 -12.29
N CYS A 107 18.99 -0.26 -12.36
CA CYS A 107 19.52 -1.44 -13.03
C CYS A 107 19.70 -1.20 -14.55
N ALA A 108 18.70 -0.60 -15.19
CA ALA A 108 18.76 -0.28 -16.62
C ALA A 108 19.82 0.79 -16.94
N ASN A 109 19.97 1.81 -16.09
CA ASN A 109 20.95 2.87 -16.30
C ASN A 109 22.39 2.36 -16.32
N ASN A 110 22.73 1.39 -15.45
CA ASN A 110 24.07 0.81 -15.39
C ASN A 110 24.49 0.16 -16.73
N GLN A 111 23.55 -0.42 -17.49
CA GLN A 111 23.84 -0.99 -18.81
C GLN A 111 24.15 0.11 -19.84
N ASN A 112 23.39 1.20 -19.81
CA ASN A 112 23.59 2.34 -20.71
C ASN A 112 24.94 3.02 -20.48
N GLU A 113 25.40 3.12 -19.22
CA GLU A 113 26.70 3.71 -18.92
C GLU A 113 27.85 2.94 -19.57
N THR A 114 27.83 1.60 -19.54
CA THR A 114 28.82 0.77 -20.26
C THR A 114 28.83 1.06 -21.77
N ASP A 115 27.66 1.17 -22.40
CA ASP A 115 27.56 1.47 -23.83
C ASP A 115 28.08 2.88 -24.17
N ILE A 116 27.88 3.84 -23.26
CA ILE A 116 28.42 5.20 -23.41
C ILE A 116 29.95 5.18 -23.30
N PHE A 117 30.51 4.50 -22.30
CA PHE A 117 31.96 4.39 -22.14
C PHE A 117 32.65 3.67 -23.31
N ILE A 118 31.94 2.75 -23.98
CA ILE A 118 32.44 2.10 -25.21
C ILE A 118 32.40 3.06 -26.41
N LYS A 119 31.36 3.91 -26.52
CA LYS A 119 31.18 4.85 -27.64
C LYS A 119 32.08 6.08 -27.57
N THR A 120 32.43 6.52 -26.36
CA THR A 120 33.30 7.68 -26.14
C THR A 120 34.47 7.32 -25.23
N PRO A 121 35.48 6.58 -25.73
CA PRO A 121 36.65 6.21 -24.94
C PRO A 121 37.50 7.44 -24.61
N THR A 122 38.03 7.51 -23.40
CA THR A 122 38.94 8.55 -22.94
C THR A 122 40.28 7.98 -22.49
N VAL A 123 41.33 8.80 -22.55
CA VAL A 123 42.67 8.38 -22.12
C VAL A 123 42.65 8.11 -20.62
N GLY A 124 43.06 6.91 -20.23
CA GLY A 124 43.07 6.45 -18.85
C GLY A 124 41.98 5.43 -18.50
N ASP A 125 40.97 5.24 -19.36
CA ASP A 125 39.91 4.24 -19.14
C ASP A 125 40.46 2.81 -19.11
N ILE A 126 39.91 1.95 -18.25
CA ILE A 126 40.30 0.54 -18.11
C ILE A 126 39.08 -0.34 -18.42
N TYR A 127 39.16 -1.08 -19.51
CA TYR A 127 38.12 -2.03 -19.90
C TYR A 127 38.46 -3.45 -19.46
N ASN A 128 37.48 -4.13 -18.87
CA ASN A 128 37.55 -5.55 -18.54
C ASN A 128 37.09 -6.37 -19.74
N LEU A 129 37.99 -7.16 -20.33
CA LEU A 129 37.71 -8.02 -21.47
C LEU A 129 37.49 -9.44 -20.98
N LYS A 130 36.39 -10.06 -21.43
CA LYS A 130 36.09 -11.48 -21.23
C LYS A 130 36.23 -12.19 -22.57
N PHE A 131 37.18 -13.11 -22.66
CA PHE A 131 37.43 -13.89 -23.87
C PHE A 131 36.51 -15.12 -23.93
N SER A 132 36.25 -15.62 -25.15
CA SER A 132 35.40 -16.80 -25.40
C SER A 132 35.93 -18.09 -24.76
N ASN A 133 37.23 -18.13 -24.46
CA ASN A 133 37.89 -19.23 -23.75
C ASN A 133 37.78 -19.14 -22.22
N GLY A 134 37.03 -18.16 -21.68
CA GLY A 134 36.78 -17.99 -20.25
C GLY A 134 37.84 -17.20 -19.48
N TYR A 135 38.90 -16.74 -20.14
CA TYR A 135 39.92 -15.89 -19.51
C TYR A 135 39.50 -14.41 -19.49
N TYR A 136 40.07 -13.66 -18.55
CA TYR A 136 39.83 -12.24 -18.35
C TYR A 136 41.14 -11.46 -18.51
N SER A 137 41.09 -10.27 -19.11
CA SER A 137 42.20 -9.33 -19.16
C SER A 137 41.73 -7.89 -19.02
N ASN A 138 42.62 -6.99 -18.64
CA ASN A 138 42.36 -5.56 -18.52
C ASN A 138 43.09 -4.80 -19.63
N MET A 139 42.38 -3.90 -20.31
CA MET A 139 42.94 -3.03 -21.34
C MET A 139 42.81 -1.58 -20.92
N LYS A 140 43.94 -0.88 -20.80
CA LYS A 140 43.96 0.57 -20.52
C LYS A 140 44.11 1.36 -21.82
N ILE A 141 43.30 2.40 -21.99
CA ILE A 141 43.39 3.30 -23.13
C ILE A 141 44.52 4.31 -22.92
N ASP A 142 45.56 4.23 -23.75
CA ASP A 142 46.73 5.12 -23.69
C ASP A 142 46.60 6.37 -24.59
N ARG A 143 45.95 6.22 -25.75
CA ARG A 143 45.71 7.31 -26.71
C ARG A 143 44.44 7.07 -27.49
N VAL A 144 43.68 8.14 -27.76
CA VAL A 144 42.50 8.12 -28.64
C VAL A 144 42.74 9.07 -29.80
N THR A 145 42.64 8.56 -31.02
CA THR A 145 42.73 9.34 -32.27
C THR A 145 41.40 9.26 -33.00
N LYS A 146 40.96 10.38 -33.59
CA LYS A 146 39.82 10.35 -34.53
C LYS A 146 40.36 9.93 -35.89
N ASP A 147 39.78 8.90 -36.46
CA ASP A 147 39.95 8.61 -37.87
C ASP A 147 39.18 9.67 -38.66
N SER A 148 39.89 10.38 -39.54
CA SER A 148 39.37 11.47 -40.38
C SER A 148 38.26 11.00 -41.33
#